data_AF-A0A1G6ZS38-F1
#
_entry.id   AF-A0A1G6ZS38-F1
#
_cell.length_a   1.000
_cell.length_b   1.000
_cell.length_c   1.000
_cell.angle_alpha   90.00
_cell.angle_beta   90.00
_cell.angle_gamma   90.00
#
_symmetry.space_group_name_H-M   'P 1'
#
loop_
_entity.id
_entity.type
_entity.pdbx_description
1 polymer ?
#
loop_
_entity_poly.entity_id
_entity_poly.type
_entity_poly.pdbx_seq_one_letter_code
_entity_poly.pdbx_strand_id
1 'polypeptide(L)'
;MIFRANVVVPAILATFAVVFAWSGKLLTGFQAIFMVSLTPAHELFNISLVVALMMALLTGLRAPGADVRMVRPFACIMVNGHVAFFILVLITYLISLFFWPTPAVPLVVAILIPAAVYAGLPPRPPS
;
A
#
# COMPACT_ATOMS: atom_id res chain seq x y z
N MET A 1 -29.20 19.93 0.14
CA MET A 1 -28.22 19.41 -0.84
C MET A 1 -26.88 20.15 -0.72
N ILE A 2 -26.20 20.04 0.44
CA ILE A 2 -24.87 20.66 0.68
C ILE A 2 -23.80 19.59 0.98
N PHE A 3 -24.22 18.36 1.31
CA PHE A 3 -23.38 17.21 1.63
C PHE A 3 -22.92 16.39 0.41
N ARG A 4 -23.08 16.92 -0.81
CA ARG A 4 -22.48 16.35 -2.03
C ARG A 4 -21.16 17.00 -2.42
N ALA A 5 -20.60 17.85 -1.55
CA ALA A 5 -19.34 18.52 -1.83
C ALA A 5 -18.18 17.50 -1.79
N ASN A 6 -17.39 17.56 -2.86
CA ASN A 6 -16.09 16.94 -3.04
C ASN A 6 -15.29 16.84 -1.72
N VAL A 7 -14.61 15.71 -1.46
CA VAL A 7 -13.86 15.39 -0.22
C VAL A 7 -12.94 16.54 0.27
N VAL A 8 -12.57 17.42 -0.66
CA VAL A 8 -11.81 18.65 -0.46
C VAL A 8 -12.46 19.64 0.52
N VAL A 9 -13.78 19.86 0.47
CA VAL A 9 -14.44 20.87 1.33
C VAL A 9 -14.39 20.46 2.81
N PRO A 10 -14.74 19.21 3.18
CA PRO A 10 -14.50 18.71 4.54
C PRO A 10 -13.03 18.77 4.96
N ALA A 11 -12.09 18.46 4.06
CA ALA A 11 -10.66 18.48 4.37
C ALA A 11 -10.13 19.89 4.70
N ILE A 12 -10.56 20.91 3.95
CA ILE A 12 -10.18 22.31 4.21
C ILE A 12 -10.75 22.77 5.56
N LEU A 13 -12.02 22.49 5.82
CA LEU A 13 -12.66 22.83 7.10
C LEU A 13 -12.01 22.12 8.28
N ALA A 14 -11.69 20.83 8.14
CA ALA A 14 -11.01 20.06 9.17
C ALA A 14 -9.61 20.60 9.45
N THR A 15 -8.83 20.90 8.41
CA THR A 15 -7.48 21.50 8.57
C THR A 15 -7.57 22.84 9.28
N PHE A 16 -8.50 23.70 8.86
CA PHE A 16 -8.72 25.00 9.50
C PHE A 16 -9.12 24.84 10.98
N ALA A 17 -10.06 23.95 11.28
CA ALA A 17 -10.53 23.70 12.64
C ALA A 17 -9.42 23.19 13.56
N VAL A 18 -8.58 22.26 13.08
CA VAL A 18 -7.45 21.71 13.85
C VAL A 18 -6.42 22.79 14.18
N VAL A 19 -6.05 23.61 13.19
CA VAL A 19 -5.04 24.65 13.39
C VAL A 19 -5.59 25.81 14.21
N PHE A 20 -6.86 26.16 14.02
CA PHE A 20 -7.54 27.18 14.82
C PHE A 20 -7.64 26.77 16.29
N ALA A 21 -8.00 25.52 16.57
CA ALA A 21 -8.03 24.97 17.94
C ALA A 21 -6.65 24.98 18.60
N TRP A 22 -5.57 24.81 17.83
CA TRP A 22 -4.21 24.76 18.37
C TRP A 22 -3.57 26.15 18.52
N SER A 23 -3.83 27.08 17.58
CA SER A 23 -3.13 28.37 17.48
C SER A 23 -3.94 29.56 18.05
N GLY A 24 -5.27 29.43 18.16
CA GLY A 24 -6.18 30.46 18.69
C GLY A 24 -6.32 31.74 17.82
N LYS A 25 -5.58 31.84 16.72
CA LYS A 25 -5.57 32.98 15.80
C LYS A 25 -6.19 32.58 14.45
N LEU A 26 -7.13 33.39 13.97
CA LEU A 26 -7.80 33.15 12.68
C LEU A 26 -6.80 33.20 11.50
N LEU A 27 -5.81 34.08 11.57
CA LEU A 27 -4.84 34.28 10.49
C LEU A 27 -3.95 33.03 10.24
N THR A 28 -3.53 32.34 11.31
CA THR A 28 -2.75 31.10 11.18
C THR A 28 -3.57 29.94 10.64
N GLY A 29 -4.88 29.89 10.96
CA GLY A 29 -5.80 28.93 10.35
C GLY A 29 -5.88 29.07 8.82
N PHE A 30 -6.04 30.30 8.31
CA PHE A 30 -6.06 30.53 6.85
C PHE A 30 -4.73 30.20 6.18
N GLN A 31 -3.61 30.60 6.79
CA GLN A 31 -2.27 30.29 6.27
C GLN A 31 -2.01 28.78 6.19
N ALA A 32 -2.51 28.01 7.17
CA ALA A 32 -2.30 26.58 7.21
C ALA A 32 -3.05 25.81 6.12
N ILE A 33 -4.20 26.28 5.64
CA ILE A 33 -4.90 25.66 4.50
C ILE A 33 -3.99 25.63 3.25
N PHE A 34 -3.17 26.68 3.07
CA PHE A 34 -2.23 26.74 1.96
C PHE A 34 -0.97 25.91 2.23
N MET A 35 -0.39 26.01 3.43
CA MET A 35 0.83 25.26 3.76
C MET A 35 0.62 23.75 3.84
N VAL A 36 -0.55 23.29 4.29
CA VAL A 36 -0.87 21.86 4.33
C VAL A 36 -0.91 21.23 2.93
N SER A 37 -1.01 22.01 1.86
CA SER A 37 -0.94 21.46 0.50
C SER A 37 0.49 21.10 0.10
N LEU A 38 1.49 21.73 0.72
CA LEU A 38 2.91 21.51 0.44
C LEU A 38 3.56 20.50 1.39
N THR A 39 3.13 20.44 2.65
CA THR A 39 3.69 19.52 3.66
C THR A 39 3.64 18.03 3.26
N PRO A 40 2.53 17.48 2.73
CA PRO A 40 2.46 16.09 2.31
C PRO A 40 3.37 15.78 1.13
N ALA A 41 3.62 16.74 0.24
CA ALA A 41 4.54 16.54 -0.88
C ALA A 41 5.96 16.25 -0.39
N HIS A 42 6.40 16.92 0.68
CA HIS A 42 7.69 16.65 1.33
C HIS A 42 7.71 15.31 2.08
N GLU A 43 6.66 15.01 2.85
CA GLU A 43 6.56 13.73 3.57
C GLU A 43 6.49 12.52 2.63
N LEU A 44 5.70 12.60 1.56
CA LEU A 44 5.60 11.53 0.56
C LEU A 44 6.94 11.31 -0.16
N PHE A 45 7.70 12.38 -0.41
CA PHE A 45 9.05 12.26 -0.97
C PHE A 45 9.98 11.49 -0.04
N ASN A 46 10.01 11.86 1.25
CA ASN A 46 10.79 11.14 2.25
C ASN A 46 10.44 9.65 2.28
N ILE A 47 9.15 9.31 2.24
CA ILE A 47 8.76 7.91 2.33
C ILE A 47 9.09 7.14 1.04
N SER A 48 8.97 7.76 -0.14
CA SER A 48 9.39 7.15 -1.40
C SER A 48 10.89 6.83 -1.42
N LEU A 49 11.72 7.67 -0.79
CA LEU A 49 13.16 7.47 -0.66
C LEU A 49 13.47 6.25 0.23
N VAL A 50 12.78 6.14 1.38
CA VAL A 50 12.89 4.98 2.28
C VAL A 50 12.44 3.68 1.59
N VAL A 51 11.31 3.72 0.87
CA VAL A 51 10.81 2.55 0.13
C VAL A 51 11.73 2.15 -1.01
N ALA A 52 12.31 3.11 -1.75
CA ALA A 52 13.28 2.83 -2.81
C ALA A 52 14.56 2.17 -2.26
N LEU A 53 15.06 2.64 -1.10
CA LEU A 53 16.20 2.03 -0.42
C LEU A 53 15.87 0.60 0.04
N MET A 54 14.70 0.40 0.65
CA MET A 54 14.23 -0.93 1.07
C MET A 54 14.11 -1.88 -0.14
N MET A 55 13.50 -1.43 -1.24
CA MET A 55 13.36 -2.20 -2.47
C MET A 55 14.72 -2.52 -3.11
N ALA A 56 15.69 -1.60 -3.09
CA ALA A 56 17.04 -1.84 -3.57
C ALA A 56 17.73 -2.94 -2.72
N LEU A 57 17.57 -2.90 -1.40
CA LEU A 57 18.11 -3.92 -0.50
C LEU A 57 17.47 -5.30 -0.76
N LEU A 58 16.14 -5.36 -0.86
CA LEU A 58 15.42 -6.60 -1.19
C LEU A 58 15.83 -7.15 -2.55
N THR A 59 15.94 -6.29 -3.56
CA THR A 59 16.31 -6.71 -4.92
C THR A 59 17.76 -7.21 -4.97
N GLY A 60 18.67 -6.56 -4.22
CA GLY A 60 20.04 -7.06 -4.01
C GLY A 60 20.09 -8.41 -3.31
N LEU A 61 19.20 -8.65 -2.33
CA LEU A 61 19.07 -9.94 -1.64
C LEU A 61 18.39 -11.03 -2.47
N ARG A 62 17.65 -10.67 -3.53
CA ARG A 62 17.00 -11.61 -4.47
C ARG A 62 17.91 -12.13 -5.57
N ALA A 63 19.03 -11.44 -5.84
CA ALA A 63 20.04 -11.84 -6.82
C ALA A 63 20.54 -13.31 -6.71
N PRO A 64 20.54 -13.99 -5.55
CA PRO A 64 20.91 -15.41 -5.44
C PRO A 64 19.85 -16.42 -5.94
N GLY A 65 18.69 -16.01 -6.47
CA GLY A 65 17.65 -16.97 -6.90
C GLY A 65 16.95 -17.69 -5.75
N ALA A 66 17.01 -17.12 -4.54
CA ALA A 66 16.34 -17.65 -3.34
C ALA A 66 14.81 -17.66 -3.49
N ASP A 67 14.24 -16.77 -4.31
CA ASP A 67 12.79 -16.65 -4.51
C ASP A 67 12.19 -17.94 -5.12
N VAL A 68 12.89 -18.56 -6.09
CA VAL A 68 12.42 -19.79 -6.75
C VAL A 68 12.65 -21.01 -5.86
N ARG A 69 13.71 -21.00 -5.03
CA ARG A 69 14.05 -22.12 -4.14
C ARG A 69 13.23 -22.13 -2.86
N MET A 70 12.74 -20.98 -2.39
CA MET A 70 11.83 -20.88 -1.23
C MET A 70 10.38 -21.23 -1.57
N VAL A 71 9.93 -21.12 -2.82
CA VAL A 71 8.53 -21.39 -3.20
C VAL A 71 8.26 -22.89 -3.47
N ARG A 72 9.29 -23.68 -3.81
CA ARG A 72 9.18 -25.14 -4.01
C ARG A 72 8.45 -25.93 -2.91
N PRO A 73 8.66 -25.67 -1.60
CA PRO A 73 7.91 -26.37 -0.54
C PRO A 73 6.47 -25.86 -0.36
N PHE A 74 6.16 -24.61 -0.70
CA PHE A 74 4.81 -24.04 -0.53
C PHE A 74 3.81 -24.58 -1.56
N ALA A 75 4.26 -24.90 -2.76
CA ALA A 75 3.45 -25.59 -3.76
C ALA A 75 2.95 -26.97 -3.29
N CYS A 76 3.66 -27.62 -2.35
CA CYS A 76 3.28 -28.92 -1.79
C CYS A 76 2.15 -28.81 -0.74
N ILE A 77 2.00 -27.65 -0.10
CA ILE A 77 1.01 -27.40 0.97
C ILE A 77 -0.31 -26.85 0.38
N MET A 78 -0.27 -26.35 -0.85
CA MET A 78 -1.39 -25.70 -1.53
C MET A 78 -2.29 -26.72 -2.25
N VAL A 79 -2.87 -27.64 -1.47
CA VAL A 79 -3.65 -28.79 -1.99
C VAL A 79 -5.13 -28.44 -2.27
N ASN A 80 -5.64 -27.33 -1.72
CA ASN A 80 -7.07 -26.98 -1.76
C ASN A 80 -7.29 -25.46 -1.95
N GLY A 81 -8.16 -25.06 -2.89
CA GLY A 81 -8.31 -23.66 -3.33
C GLY A 81 -8.75 -22.68 -2.23
N HIS A 82 -9.51 -23.13 -1.24
CA HIS A 82 -9.92 -22.30 -0.09
C HIS A 82 -8.76 -22.02 0.88
N VAL A 83 -7.88 -23.01 1.09
CA VAL A 83 -6.70 -22.90 1.95
C VAL A 83 -5.64 -22.03 1.29
N ALA A 84 -5.48 -22.17 -0.04
CA ALA A 84 -4.63 -21.30 -0.85
C ALA A 84 -5.01 -19.83 -0.70
N PHE A 85 -6.30 -19.50 -0.80
CA PHE A 85 -6.80 -18.13 -0.65
C PHE A 85 -6.50 -17.54 0.74
N PHE A 86 -6.73 -18.30 1.81
CA PHE A 86 -6.45 -17.83 3.17
C PHE A 86 -4.97 -17.57 3.41
N ILE A 87 -4.10 -18.45 2.92
CA ILE A 87 -2.64 -18.28 3.00
C ILE A 87 -2.19 -17.07 2.18
N LEU A 88 -2.77 -16.87 0.99
CA LEU A 88 -2.49 -15.73 0.11
C LEU A 88 -2.82 -14.40 0.80
N VAL A 89 -4.01 -14.29 1.40
CA VAL A 89 -4.46 -13.10 2.13
C VAL A 89 -3.57 -12.85 3.34
N LEU A 90 -3.25 -13.88 4.12
CA LEU A 90 -2.40 -13.77 5.30
C LEU A 90 -1.00 -13.28 4.95
N ILE A 91 -0.36 -13.89 3.94
CA ILE A 91 0.98 -13.52 3.49
C ILE A 91 0.97 -12.10 2.90
N THR A 92 -0.02 -11.77 2.07
CA THR A 92 -0.16 -10.43 1.49
C THR A 92 -0.38 -9.38 2.57
N TYR A 93 -1.16 -9.69 3.60
CA TYR A 93 -1.40 -8.80 4.73
C TYR A 93 -0.12 -8.56 5.56
N LEU A 94 0.60 -9.63 5.91
CA LEU A 94 1.88 -9.54 6.61
C LEU A 94 2.90 -8.73 5.81
N ILE A 95 3.04 -9.00 4.52
CA ILE A 95 3.97 -8.26 3.66
C ILE A 95 3.54 -6.79 3.55
N SER A 96 2.25 -6.47 3.42
CA SER A 96 1.74 -5.09 3.36
C SER A 96 2.03 -4.30 4.65
N LEU A 97 2.01 -4.96 5.80
CA LEU A 97 2.31 -4.35 7.10
C LEU A 97 3.77 -3.91 7.22
N PHE A 98 4.71 -4.69 6.66
CA PHE A 98 6.15 -4.41 6.72
C PHE A 98 6.69 -3.63 5.51
N PHE A 99 6.15 -3.86 4.32
CA PHE A 99 6.69 -3.32 3.05
C PHE A 99 5.99 -2.08 2.55
N TRP A 100 5.13 -1.46 3.37
CA TRP A 100 4.22 -0.43 2.93
C TRP A 100 3.27 -0.94 1.82
N PRO A 101 2.02 -0.48 1.75
CA PRO A 101 1.06 -1.02 0.79
C PRO A 101 1.47 -0.74 -0.68
N THR A 102 2.26 0.29 -0.93
CA THR A 102 2.57 0.83 -2.27
C THR A 102 3.44 -0.09 -3.16
N PRO A 103 4.57 -0.65 -2.70
CA PRO A 103 5.39 -1.57 -3.51
C PRO A 103 5.01 -3.06 -3.36
N ALA A 104 4.36 -3.44 -2.26
CA ALA A 104 4.01 -4.83 -1.98
C ALA A 104 2.91 -5.36 -2.93
N VAL A 105 1.89 -4.54 -3.19
CA VAL A 105 0.73 -4.95 -4.00
C VAL A 105 1.11 -5.32 -5.44
N PRO A 106 1.88 -4.52 -6.21
CA PRO A 106 2.28 -4.90 -7.57
C PRO A 106 3.14 -6.17 -7.62
N LEU A 107 4.01 -6.36 -6.62
CA LEU A 107 4.96 -7.47 -6.57
C LEU A 107 4.27 -8.80 -6.22
N VAL A 108 3.35 -8.76 -5.27
CA VAL A 108 2.44 -9.86 -4.96
C VAL A 108 1.60 -10.20 -6.20
N VAL A 109 0.96 -9.23 -6.83
CA VAL A 109 0.13 -9.44 -8.04
C VAL A 109 0.95 -10.07 -9.18
N ALA A 110 2.17 -9.60 -9.43
CA ALA A 110 3.03 -10.14 -10.48
C ALA A 110 3.48 -11.60 -10.26
N ILE A 111 3.66 -12.02 -8.99
CA ILE A 111 4.16 -13.36 -8.65
C ILE A 111 3.01 -14.35 -8.37
N LEU A 112 1.96 -13.90 -7.68
CA LEU A 112 0.86 -14.75 -7.22
C LEU A 112 -0.20 -14.99 -8.28
N ILE A 113 -0.44 -14.09 -9.24
CA ILE A 113 -1.39 -14.37 -10.33
C ILE A 113 -0.98 -15.61 -11.14
N PRO A 114 0.25 -15.72 -11.69
CA PRO A 114 0.65 -16.93 -12.39
C PRO A 114 0.68 -18.14 -11.46
N ALA A 115 1.17 -18.00 -10.22
CA ALA A 115 1.18 -19.11 -9.25
C ALA A 115 -0.23 -19.62 -8.89
N ALA A 116 -1.24 -18.75 -8.78
CA ALA A 116 -2.64 -19.10 -8.51
C ALA A 116 -3.29 -19.79 -9.72
N VAL A 117 -2.95 -19.37 -10.94
CA VAL A 117 -3.40 -20.03 -12.17
C VAL A 117 -2.79 -21.43 -12.29
N TYR A 118 -1.51 -21.61 -11.95
CA TYR A 118 -0.86 -22.93 -11.92
C TYR A 118 -1.34 -23.82 -10.75
N ALA A 119 -1.84 -23.26 -9.65
CA ALA A 119 -2.36 -23.98 -8.49
C ALA A 119 -3.85 -24.38 -8.59
N GLY A 120 -4.48 -24.22 -9.76
CA GLY A 120 -5.80 -24.76 -10.04
C GLY A 120 -6.99 -23.92 -9.57
N LEU A 121 -6.81 -22.61 -9.32
CA LEU A 121 -7.96 -21.70 -9.20
C LEU A 121 -8.49 -21.42 -10.62
N PRO A 122 -9.77 -21.74 -10.93
CA PRO A 122 -10.31 -21.53 -12.26
C PRO A 122 -10.25 -20.04 -12.62
N PRO A 123 -9.60 -19.68 -13.74
CA PRO A 123 -9.54 -18.30 -14.20
C PRO A 123 -10.94 -17.94 -14.71
N ARG A 124 -11.63 -17.00 -14.06
CA ARG A 124 -12.76 -16.33 -14.70
C ARG A 124 -12.27 -15.03 -15.33
N PRO A 125 -12.38 -14.84 -16.66
CA PRO A 125 -11.84 -13.69 -17.36
C PRO A 125 -12.71 -12.43 -17.16
N PRO A 126 -12.18 -11.23 -17.48
CA PRO A 126 -12.98 -10.01 -17.56
C PRO A 126 -13.97 -10.12 -18.73
N SER A 127 -15.22 -9.70 -18.50
CA SER A 127 -16.28 -9.54 -19.50
C SER A 127 -16.29 -8.12 -20.05
#